data_AF-A0A143X9Q4-F1
#
_entry.id   AF-A0A143X9Q4-F1
#
_cell.length_a   1.000
_cell.length_b   1.000
_cell.length_c   1.000
_cell.angle_alpha   90.00
_cell.angle_beta   90.00
_cell.angle_gamma   90.00
#
_symmetry.space_group_name_H-M   'P 1'
#
loop_
_entity.id
_entity.type
_entity.pdbx_description
1 polymer ?
#
loop_
_entity_poly.entity_id
_entity_poly.type
_entity_poly.pdbx_seq_one_letter_code
_entity_poly.pdbx_strand_id
1 'polypeptide(L)' 'MGYTDMLRDGASPTEMREYLVGGETTAVTIRIPRNLRDSAKKAAELRGTSFSALIRECLIEELTKGR' A
#
# COMPACT_ATOMS: atom_id res chain seq x y z
N MET A 1 4.70 -15.42 -10.64
CA MET A 1 3.35 -15.47 -10.02
C MET A 1 2.79 -14.08 -9.95
N GLY A 2 1.54 -13.89 -10.35
CA GLY A 2 0.83 -12.62 -10.15
C GLY A 2 0.08 -12.61 -8.81
N TYR A 3 -0.35 -11.42 -8.38
CA TYR A 3 -1.22 -11.28 -7.19
C TYR A 3 -2.46 -12.19 -7.23
N THR A 4 -3.07 -12.37 -8.41
CA THR A 4 -4.24 -13.24 -8.59
C THR A 4 -3.95 -14.72 -8.35
N ASP A 5 -2.74 -15.19 -8.70
CA ASP A 5 -2.33 -16.57 -8.42
C ASP A 5 -2.20 -16.78 -6.92
N MET A 6 -1.58 -15.83 -6.21
CA MET A 6 -1.42 -15.88 -4.76
C MET A 6 -2.77 -15.93 -4.03
N LEU A 7 -3.77 -15.21 -4.52
CA LEU A 7 -5.12 -15.27 -3.96
C LEU A 7 -5.78 -16.63 -4.16
N ARG A 8 -5.59 -17.26 -5.34
CA ARG A 8 -6.14 -18.58 -5.65
C ARG A 8 -5.48 -19.68 -4.83
N ASP A 9 -4.16 -19.59 -4.69
CA ASP A 9 -3.34 -20.63 -4.09
C ASP A 9 -3.30 -20.51 -2.54
N GLY A 10 -4.05 -19.55 -1.98
CA GLY A 10 -4.23 -19.43 -0.53
C GLY A 10 -3.01 -18.87 0.18
N ALA A 11 -2.23 -18.01 -0.48
CA ALA A 11 -1.00 -17.43 0.08
C ALA A 11 -1.28 -16.77 1.44
N SER A 12 -0.35 -16.99 2.37
CA SER A 12 -0.39 -16.40 3.70
C SER A 12 -0.23 -14.88 3.65
N PRO A 13 -0.63 -14.15 4.71
CA PRO A 13 -0.41 -12.71 4.81
C PRO A 13 1.05 -12.31 4.65
N THR A 14 1.98 -13.14 5.16
CA THR A 14 3.42 -12.90 5.06
C THR A 14 3.88 -12.99 3.61
N GLU A 15 3.54 -14.07 2.90
CA GLU A 15 3.90 -14.25 1.49
C GLU A 15 3.34 -13.12 0.63
N MET A 16 2.08 -12.72 0.86
CA MET A 16 1.49 -11.58 0.14
C MET A 16 2.22 -10.26 0.42
N ARG A 17 2.60 -9.99 1.68
CA ARG A 17 3.35 -8.78 2.01
C ARG A 17 4.71 -8.77 1.32
N GLU A 18 5.44 -9.88 1.37
CA GLU A 18 6.74 -10.02 0.69
C GLU A 18 6.64 -9.74 -0.80
N TYR A 19 5.61 -10.29 -1.46
CA TYR A 19 5.34 -10.01 -2.87
C TYR A 19 5.08 -8.53 -3.15
N LEU A 20 4.23 -7.88 -2.34
CA LEU A 20 3.82 -6.48 -2.55
C LEU A 20 4.95 -5.48 -2.31
N VAL A 21 5.90 -5.78 -1.43
CA VAL A 21 7.06 -4.91 -1.15
C VAL A 21 8.28 -5.21 -2.02
N GLY A 22 8.33 -6.40 -2.64
CA GLY A 22 9.48 -6.86 -3.43
C GLY A 22 9.60 -6.28 -4.84
N GLY A 23 8.59 -5.54 -5.31
CA GLY A 23 8.60 -4.93 -6.65
C GLY A 23 9.43 -3.64 -6.75
N GLU A 24 9.79 -3.26 -7.98
CA GLU A 24 10.46 -1.98 -8.25
C GLU A 24 9.55 -0.78 -7.96
N THR A 25 10.14 0.33 -7.50
CA THR A 25 9.37 1.56 -7.23
C THR A 25 8.99 2.25 -8.53
N THR A 26 7.68 2.41 -8.76
CA THR A 26 7.13 3.06 -9.97
C THR A 26 6.39 4.34 -9.60
N ALA A 27 6.62 5.42 -10.35
CA ALA A 27 5.90 6.68 -10.16
C ALA A 27 4.46 6.58 -10.69
N VAL A 28 3.50 7.00 -9.88
CA VAL A 28 2.07 7.04 -10.24
C VAL A 28 1.49 8.43 -10.00
N THR A 29 0.65 8.91 -10.92
CA THR A 29 -0.08 10.17 -10.76
C THR A 29 -1.52 9.88 -10.38
N ILE A 30 -1.95 10.34 -9.20
CA ILE A 30 -3.31 10.12 -8.67
C ILE A 30 -3.98 11.48 -8.44
N ARG A 31 -5.24 11.62 -8.86
CA ARG A 31 -6.06 12.80 -8.55
C ARG A 31 -6.86 12.54 -7.28
N ILE A 32 -6.67 13.37 -6.26
CA ILE A 32 -7.44 13.31 -5.01
C ILE A 32 -7.87 14.71 -4.59
N PRO A 33 -8.96 14.87 -3.81
CA PRO A 33 -9.35 16.14 -3.23
C PRO A 33 -8.22 16.77 -2.42
N ARG A 34 -8.07 18.10 -2.52
CA ARG A 34 -7.00 18.85 -1.84
C ARG A 34 -7.00 18.64 -0.32
N ASN A 35 -8.18 18.68 0.29
CA ASN A 35 -8.34 18.46 1.73
C ASN A 35 -7.86 17.07 2.15
N LEU A 36 -8.19 16.02 1.38
CA LEU A 36 -7.72 14.66 1.67
C LEU A 36 -6.19 14.58 1.61
N ARG A 37 -5.58 15.15 0.56
CA ARG A 37 -4.11 15.19 0.41
C ARG A 37 -3.46 15.88 1.61
N ASP A 38 -3.96 17.06 1.99
CA ASP A 38 -3.33 17.88 3.02
C ASP A 38 -3.47 17.24 4.41
N SER A 39 -4.64 16.68 4.72
CA SER A 39 -4.85 15.91 5.95
C SER A 39 -3.97 14.66 6.02
N ALA A 40 -3.89 13.89 4.94
CA ALA A 40 -3.08 12.67 4.91
C ALA A 40 -1.57 12.97 4.95
N LYS A 41 -1.11 14.06 4.32
CA LYS A 41 0.27 14.53 4.47
C LYS A 41 0.57 14.84 5.93
N LYS A 42 -0.33 15.56 6.62
CA LYS A 42 -0.13 15.88 8.03
C LYS A 42 -0.13 14.63 8.91
N ALA A 43 -1.00 13.67 8.63
CA ALA A 43 -1.03 12.38 9.33
C ALA A 43 0.29 11.61 9.14
N ALA A 44 0.85 11.61 7.93
CA ALA A 44 2.14 10.98 7.65
C ALA A 44 3.29 11.65 8.43
N GLU A 45 3.34 12.98 8.45
CA GLU A 45 4.32 13.75 9.23
C GLU A 45 4.25 13.41 10.72
N LEU A 46 3.05 13.32 11.29
CA LEU A 46 2.85 12.94 12.70
C LEU A 46 3.29 11.50 13.01
N ARG A 47 3.26 10.62 12.01
CA ARG A 47 3.78 9.24 12.10
C ARG A 47 5.28 9.13 11.83
N GLY A 48 5.96 10.24 11.53
CA GLY A 48 7.38 10.23 11.15
C GLY A 48 7.64 9.56 9.79
N THR A 49 6.65 9.54 8.89
CA THR A 49 6.75 8.90 7.58
C THR A 49 6.39 9.86 6.44
N SER A 50 6.65 9.44 5.20
CA SER A 50 6.26 10.22 4.02
C SER A 50 4.82 9.94 3.60
N PHE A 51 4.20 10.89 2.90
CA PHE A 51 2.86 10.70 2.33
C PHE A 51 2.81 9.49 1.39
N SER A 52 3.86 9.24 0.61
CA SER A 52 3.95 8.06 -0.27
C SER A 52 4.06 6.76 0.52
N ALA A 53 4.81 6.74 1.63
CA ALA A 53 4.91 5.58 2.50
C ALA A 53 3.57 5.26 3.17
N LEU A 54 2.82 6.28 3.62
CA LEU A 54 1.48 6.11 4.16
C LEU A 54 0.52 5.52 3.12
N ILE A 55 0.51 6.04 1.89
CA ILE A 55 -0.33 5.48 0.81
C ILE A 55 0.04 4.02 0.55
N ARG A 56 1.33 3.72 0.46
CA ARG A 56 1.82 2.35 0.23
C ARG A 56 1.39 1.41 1.34
N GLU A 57 1.50 1.83 2.60
CA GLU A 57 1.05 1.06 3.76
C GLU A 57 -0.46 0.77 3.67
N CYS A 58 -1.29 1.79 3.43
CA CYS A 58 -2.74 1.61 3.28
C CYS A 58 -3.11 0.64 2.14
N LEU A 59 -2.39 0.69 1.01
CA LEU A 59 -2.62 -0.24 -0.10
C LEU A 59 -2.25 -1.68 0.28
N ILE A 60 -1.12 -1.89 0.97
CA ILE A 60 -0.72 -3.23 1.43
C ILE A 60 -1.73 -3.76 2.44
N GLU A 61 -2.16 -2.94 3.40
CA GLU A 61 -3.18 -3.31 4.38
C GLU A 61 -4.48 -3.74 3.72
N GLU A 62 -5.00 -2.98 2.75
CA GLU A 62 -6.23 -3.36 2.05
C GLU A 62 -6.05 -4.60 1.17
N LEU A 63 -4.91 -4.78 0.49
CA LEU A 63 -4.64 -5.96 -0.33
C LEU A 63 -4.35 -7.24 0.48
N THR A 64 -4.05 -7.11 1.77
CA THR A 64 -3.79 -8.23 2.68
C THR A 64 -4.92 -8.47 3.69
N LYS A 65 -5.99 -7.68 3.61
CA LYS A 65 -7.13 -7.73 4.52
C LYS A 65 -7.89 -9.06 4.39
N GLY A 66 -8.19 -9.69 5.53
CA GLY A 66 -9.01 -10.92 5.57
C GLY A 66 -8.27 -12.19 5.16
N ARG A 67 -6.93 -12.17 5.18
CA ARG A 67 -6.06 -13.33 4.95
C ARG A 67 -5.26 -13.66 6.20
#